data_AF-A0A397JM03-F1
#
_entry.id   AF-A0A397JM03-F1
#
_cell.length_a   1.000
_cell.length_b   1.000
_cell.length_c   1.000
_cell.angle_alpha   90.00
_cell.angle_beta   90.00
_cell.angle_gamma   90.00
#
_symmetry.space_group_name_H-M   'P 1'
#
loop_
_entity.id
_entity.type
_entity.pdbx_description
1 polymer ?
#
loop_
_entity_poly.entity_id
_entity_poly.type
_entity_poly.pdbx_seq_one_letter_code
_entity_poly.pdbx_strand_id
1 'polypeptide(L)'
;MYLCEECNQKYEVWLWCQPCNSKHFKNTFYKWTSGNEKIDKFIQDAQLRADNIKEISKGGFGTIYHVKWIDGCIKNWDIENQQWKRRGQFEVVLKKFDNFANLNEEFLNEMEIHLKSMDHRFGSIRIYGITKDPEINKYVMTTDIVHQDFHPGNILSYEYKYGNLYISDFGLSKIVGQSLEKSNNRNIFGVLPYIAPEVLCGEEYTKAADIYSFGIIAYELITGFAPYYDVPHDKDLARQICDGLRPKIPFHTPKLITRIIMRCWDARNTHRPTFEELDEELSKYHRDYWENNYQNYNEITIQIDKAENFSKHLTNSTAINPYNYQTHPEAIYTSRLLNYSGLPKPKNDENFEKELEETTKSTSALSVIASGPINMCT
;
A
#
# COMPACT_ATOMS: atom_id res chain seq x y z
N MET A 1 9.99 5.30 27.06
CA MET A 1 9.31 6.49 27.63
C MET A 1 10.38 7.47 28.08
N TYR A 2 10.44 8.64 27.45
CA TYR A 2 11.48 9.66 27.64
C TYR A 2 10.94 10.83 28.46
N LEU A 3 11.79 11.56 29.18
CA LEU A 3 11.43 12.77 29.93
C LEU A 3 11.79 14.01 29.11
N CYS A 4 10.88 14.98 29.03
CA CYS A 4 11.12 16.21 28.28
C CYS A 4 11.93 17.17 29.14
N GLU A 5 13.06 17.66 28.63
CA GLU A 5 13.92 18.60 29.34
C GLU A 5 13.26 19.97 29.56
N GLU A 6 12.24 20.31 28.76
CA GLU A 6 11.54 21.59 28.87
C GLU A 6 10.33 21.56 29.84
N CYS A 7 9.54 20.48 29.85
CA CYS A 7 8.32 20.40 30.67
C CYS A 7 8.32 19.28 31.70
N ASN A 8 9.38 18.47 31.77
CA ASN A 8 9.52 17.30 32.63
C ASN A 8 8.40 16.25 32.49
N GLN A 9 7.60 16.32 31.42
CA GLN A 9 6.57 15.31 31.14
C GLN A 9 7.16 14.11 30.40
N LYS A 10 6.56 12.95 30.65
CA LYS A 10 6.88 11.70 29.95
C LYS A 10 6.26 11.71 28.54
N TYR A 11 7.01 11.26 27.54
CA TYR A 11 6.53 11.11 26.16
C TYR A 11 7.09 9.84 25.51
N GLU A 12 6.41 9.37 24.45
CA GLU A 12 6.64 8.05 23.86
C GLU A 12 7.59 8.08 22.65
N VAL A 13 7.57 9.17 21.87
CA VAL A 13 8.35 9.30 20.62
C VAL A 13 9.74 9.85 20.90
N TRP A 14 10.81 9.16 20.49
CA TRP A 14 12.20 9.61 20.74
C TRP A 14 12.44 11.06 20.28
N LEU A 15 12.87 11.92 21.21
CA LEU A 15 13.22 13.34 21.02
C LEU A 15 12.07 14.27 20.57
N TRP A 16 10.80 13.85 20.66
CA TRP A 16 9.66 14.68 20.25
C TRP A 16 8.60 14.84 21.36
N CYS A 17 8.74 15.90 22.16
CA CYS A 17 7.71 16.28 23.13
C CYS A 17 6.59 17.08 22.45
N GLN A 18 5.45 16.43 22.17
CA GLN A 18 4.34 17.04 21.44
C GLN A 18 3.81 18.34 22.10
N PRO A 19 3.58 18.44 23.43
CA PRO A 19 3.11 19.68 24.04
C PRO A 19 4.07 20.86 23.87
N CYS A 20 5.36 20.64 24.11
CA CYS A 20 6.41 21.65 24.00
C CYS A 20 6.62 22.10 22.56
N ASN A 21 6.82 21.15 21.64
CA ASN A 21 7.01 21.46 20.23
C ASN A 21 5.78 22.16 19.64
N SER A 22 4.57 21.73 20.01
CA SER A 22 3.32 22.41 19.59
C SER A 22 3.25 23.85 20.09
N LYS A 23 3.74 24.14 21.31
CA LYS A 23 3.80 25.50 21.85
C LYS A 23 4.81 26.36 21.09
N HIS A 24 6.00 25.83 20.79
CA HIS A 24 7.01 26.52 19.95
C HIS A 24 6.48 26.81 18.55
N PHE A 25 5.78 25.86 17.93
CA PHE A 25 5.11 26.07 16.65
C PHE A 25 4.03 27.15 16.76
N LYS A 26 3.10 27.06 17.72
CA LYS A 26 2.05 28.08 17.94
C LYS A 26 2.62 29.48 18.16
N ASN A 27 3.69 29.60 18.94
CA ASN A 27 4.38 30.86 19.21
C ASN A 27 5.17 31.40 18.02
N THR A 28 5.31 30.63 16.94
CA THR A 28 5.96 31.06 15.70
C THR A 28 5.02 31.07 14.49
N PHE A 29 3.74 30.74 14.68
CA PHE A 29 2.74 30.76 13.60
C PHE A 29 2.58 32.13 12.95
N TYR A 30 2.68 33.23 13.70
CA TYR A 30 2.64 34.58 13.12
C TYR A 30 3.87 34.90 12.25
N LYS A 31 4.96 34.12 12.36
CA LYS A 31 6.13 34.20 11.49
C LYS A 31 5.98 33.34 10.24
N TRP A 32 4.91 32.57 10.12
CA TRP A 32 4.69 31.57 9.07
C TRP A 32 3.58 32.00 8.10
N THR A 33 3.74 33.22 7.58
CA THR A 33 3.33 33.64 6.24
C THR A 33 4.48 34.52 5.76
N SER A 34 5.04 34.37 4.56
CA SER A 34 6.24 35.17 4.26
C SER A 34 5.92 36.66 4.11
N GLY A 35 4.96 37.06 3.25
CA GLY A 35 4.50 38.46 3.13
C GLY A 35 5.64 39.50 3.04
N ASN A 36 6.83 39.07 2.64
CA ASN A 36 8.10 39.74 2.84
C ASN A 36 9.02 39.27 1.72
N GLU A 37 9.28 40.18 0.76
CA GLU A 37 10.09 39.91 -0.44
C GLU A 37 11.44 39.28 -0.13
N LYS A 38 12.04 39.51 1.05
CA LYS A 38 13.32 38.89 1.43
C LYS A 38 13.18 37.44 1.85
N ILE A 39 12.08 37.06 2.50
CA ILE A 39 11.81 35.67 2.88
C ILE A 39 11.37 34.88 1.64
N ASP A 40 10.59 35.50 0.76
CA ASP A 40 10.23 34.91 -0.53
C ASP A 40 11.46 34.70 -1.42
N LYS A 41 12.35 35.70 -1.47
CA LYS A 41 13.66 35.57 -2.11
C LYS A 41 14.52 34.51 -1.42
N PHE A 42 14.49 34.38 -0.10
CA PHE A 42 15.22 33.33 0.61
C PHE A 42 14.68 31.92 0.31
N ILE A 43 13.35 31.75 0.20
CA ILE A 43 12.71 30.48 -0.18
C ILE A 43 13.02 30.17 -1.64
N GLN A 44 12.93 31.14 -2.55
CA GLN A 44 13.38 31.00 -3.94
C GLN A 44 14.87 30.68 -4.03
N ASP A 45 15.73 31.36 -3.28
CA ASP A 45 17.17 31.11 -3.21
C ASP A 45 17.45 29.73 -2.61
N ALA A 46 16.64 29.24 -1.66
CA ALA A 46 16.76 27.89 -1.09
C ALA A 46 16.27 26.81 -2.07
N GLN A 47 15.26 27.10 -2.88
CA GLN A 47 14.78 26.26 -3.99
C GLN A 47 15.78 26.23 -5.15
N LEU A 48 16.43 27.35 -5.47
CA LEU A 48 17.50 27.47 -6.46
C LEU A 48 18.80 26.81 -5.99
N ARG A 49 18.98 26.65 -4.67
CA ARG A 49 20.08 25.89 -4.03
C ARG A 49 19.79 24.40 -3.92
N ALA A 50 18.62 23.91 -4.33
CA ALA A 50 18.36 22.48 -4.42
C ALA A 50 19.11 21.90 -5.63
N ASP A 51 20.32 21.41 -5.38
CA ASP A 51 21.11 20.74 -6.42
C ASP A 51 20.45 19.41 -6.84
N ASN A 52 20.50 19.13 -8.14
CA ASN A 52 20.11 17.87 -8.77
C ASN A 52 18.62 17.49 -8.66
N ILE A 53 17.71 18.42 -8.97
CA ILE A 53 16.30 18.08 -9.22
C ILE A 53 16.21 17.20 -10.47
N LYS A 54 15.83 15.95 -10.29
CA LYS A 54 15.61 15.01 -11.40
C LYS A 54 14.13 14.63 -11.45
N GLU A 55 13.47 14.91 -12.57
CA GLU A 55 12.15 14.34 -12.84
C GLU A 55 12.27 12.82 -12.97
N ILE A 56 11.44 12.09 -12.21
CA ILE A 56 11.46 10.62 -12.21
C ILE A 56 10.22 10.06 -12.91
N SER A 57 9.07 10.71 -12.78
CA SER A 57 7.82 10.22 -13.34
C SER A 57 6.82 11.34 -13.53
N LYS A 58 5.92 11.17 -14.50
CA LYS A 58 4.76 12.05 -14.71
C LYS A 58 3.53 11.18 -14.89
N GLY A 59 2.55 11.34 -13.99
CA GLY A 59 1.29 10.60 -14.00
C GLY A 59 0.08 11.52 -14.21
N GLY A 60 -1.12 10.94 -14.19
CA GLY A 60 -2.38 11.68 -14.38
C GLY A 60 -2.65 12.77 -13.33
N PHE A 61 -2.01 12.66 -12.16
CA PHE A 61 -2.26 13.52 -10.99
C PHE A 61 -1.05 14.38 -10.59
N GLY A 62 0.03 14.40 -11.38
CA GLY A 62 1.19 15.25 -11.13
C GLY A 62 2.52 14.70 -11.63
N THR A 63 3.55 15.52 -11.47
CA THR A 63 4.94 15.24 -11.83
C THR A 63 5.77 14.98 -10.56
N ILE A 64 6.56 13.91 -10.54
CA ILE A 64 7.37 13.47 -9.41
C ILE A 64 8.84 13.79 -9.67
N TYR A 65 9.48 14.47 -8.71
CA TYR A 65 10.89 14.82 -8.73
C TYR A 65 11.62 14.14 -7.57
N HIS A 66 12.87 13.76 -7.80
CA HIS A 66 13.83 13.45 -6.75
C HIS A 66 14.72 14.65 -6.49
N VAL A 67 14.91 14.95 -5.21
CA VAL A 67 15.58 16.16 -4.75
C VAL A 67 16.44 15.87 -3.54
N LYS A 68 17.62 16.48 -3.48
CA LYS A 68 18.47 16.49 -2.31
C LYS A 68 18.08 17.63 -1.37
N TRP A 69 17.43 17.33 -0.25
CA TRP A 69 17.05 18.31 0.77
C TRP A 69 18.22 18.58 1.72
N ILE A 70 18.93 19.69 1.50
CA ILE A 70 20.22 20.00 2.16
C ILE A 70 20.13 20.09 3.69
N ASP A 71 19.06 20.71 4.21
CA ASP A 71 18.92 20.91 5.66
C ASP A 71 18.17 19.77 6.36
N GLY A 72 17.40 18.98 5.61
CA GLY A 72 16.57 17.88 6.12
C GLY A 72 15.44 18.30 7.06
N CYS A 73 14.71 17.28 7.54
CA CYS A 73 13.56 17.49 8.42
C CYS A 73 13.97 17.92 9.84
N ILE A 74 13.04 18.58 10.52
CA ILE A 74 13.21 18.99 11.92
C ILE A 74 13.29 17.74 12.79
N LYS A 75 14.31 17.68 13.65
CA LYS A 75 14.52 16.61 14.61
C LYS A 75 13.91 16.97 15.96
N ASN A 76 14.34 18.08 16.54
CA ASN A 76 13.89 18.55 17.86
C ASN A 76 14.30 20.02 18.07
N TRP A 77 13.70 20.67 19.06
CA TRP A 77 14.11 22.00 19.50
C TRP A 77 15.42 21.90 20.30
N ASP A 78 16.40 22.75 19.97
CA ASP A 78 17.58 23.00 20.78
C ASP A 78 17.25 24.08 21.82
N ILE A 79 17.19 23.69 23.09
CA ILE A 79 16.87 24.61 24.18
C ILE A 79 18.00 25.61 24.40
N GLU A 80 19.26 25.19 24.32
CA GLU A 80 20.42 26.05 24.59
C GLU A 80 20.56 27.12 23.52
N ASN A 81 20.42 26.71 22.26
CA ASN A 81 20.63 27.60 21.11
C ASN A 81 19.34 28.25 20.59
N GLN A 82 18.19 27.92 21.18
CA GLN A 82 16.87 28.44 20.78
C GLN A 82 16.61 28.31 19.27
N GLN A 83 16.96 27.16 18.71
CA GLN A 83 16.83 26.88 17.27
C GLN A 83 16.41 25.43 17.00
N TRP A 84 15.83 25.16 15.84
CA TRP A 84 15.50 23.80 15.43
C TRP A 84 16.75 23.02 15.03
N LYS A 85 17.04 21.90 15.70
CA LYS A 85 17.98 20.90 15.17
C LYS A 85 17.31 20.20 14.01
N ARG A 86 18.01 20.12 12.87
CA ARG A 86 17.57 19.38 11.70
C ARG A 86 18.42 18.13 11.50
N ARG A 87 17.90 17.17 10.74
CA ARG A 87 18.60 15.90 10.47
C ARG A 87 19.78 16.06 9.51
N GLY A 88 19.95 17.23 8.89
CA GLY A 88 20.95 17.44 7.86
C GLY A 88 20.50 16.82 6.54
N GLN A 89 21.41 16.79 5.57
CA GLN A 89 21.10 16.45 4.19
C GLN A 89 20.38 15.11 4.04
N PHE A 90 19.25 15.12 3.34
CA PHE A 90 18.39 13.95 3.14
C PHE A 90 17.80 13.95 1.72
N GLU A 91 17.65 12.79 1.09
CA GLU A 91 17.00 12.71 -0.22
C GLU A 91 15.48 12.57 -0.06
N VAL A 92 14.73 13.30 -0.87
CA VAL A 92 13.26 13.32 -0.82
C VAL A 92 12.67 13.24 -2.22
N VAL A 93 11.41 12.81 -2.26
CA VAL A 93 10.57 12.86 -3.44
C VAL A 93 9.61 14.05 -3.30
N LEU A 94 9.57 14.91 -4.32
CA LEU A 94 8.60 16.00 -4.43
C LEU A 94 7.56 15.65 -5.50
N LYS A 95 6.27 15.58 -5.12
CA LYS A 95 5.15 15.49 -6.07
C LYS A 95 4.64 16.91 -6.33
N LYS A 96 4.76 17.36 -7.57
CA LYS A 96 4.18 18.61 -8.08
C LYS A 96 2.87 18.29 -8.78
N PHE A 97 1.80 18.97 -8.38
CA PHE A 97 0.49 18.77 -8.98
C PHE A 97 0.33 19.74 -10.16
N ASP A 98 -0.12 19.24 -11.31
CA ASP A 98 -0.12 19.99 -12.58
C ASP A 98 -1.25 21.05 -12.65
N ASN A 99 -2.23 21.06 -11.72
CA ASN A 99 -3.40 21.95 -11.73
C ASN A 99 -3.76 22.52 -10.33
N PHE A 100 -2.85 23.29 -9.73
CA PHE A 100 -3.08 23.92 -8.41
C PHE A 100 -4.17 25.00 -8.40
N ALA A 101 -4.57 25.52 -9.57
CA ALA A 101 -5.57 26.59 -9.70
C ALA A 101 -6.97 26.16 -9.24
N ASN A 102 -7.25 24.86 -9.16
CA ASN A 102 -8.41 24.31 -8.50
C ASN A 102 -7.90 23.35 -7.42
N LEU A 103 -7.84 23.80 -6.17
CA LEU A 103 -7.75 22.92 -5.00
C LEU A 103 -9.00 22.03 -5.00
N ASN A 104 -9.00 20.95 -5.78
CA ASN A 104 -10.11 20.05 -5.88
C ASN A 104 -10.19 19.17 -4.61
N GLU A 105 -11.37 18.63 -4.33
CA GLU A 105 -11.62 17.81 -3.14
C GLU A 105 -10.69 16.59 -3.07
N GLU A 106 -10.26 16.08 -4.22
CA GLU A 106 -9.30 14.96 -4.36
C GLU A 106 -7.94 15.27 -3.73
N PHE A 107 -7.34 16.45 -4.02
CA PHE A 107 -6.08 16.87 -3.41
C PHE A 107 -6.19 17.03 -1.89
N LEU A 108 -7.27 17.64 -1.41
CA LEU A 108 -7.48 17.85 0.03
C LEU A 108 -7.67 16.52 0.77
N ASN A 109 -8.39 15.59 0.15
CA ASN A 109 -8.63 14.26 0.70
C ASN A 109 -7.34 13.41 0.69
N GLU A 110 -6.52 13.43 -0.37
CA GLU A 110 -5.20 12.78 -0.39
C GLU A 110 -4.31 13.30 0.76
N MET A 111 -4.28 14.62 1.00
CA MET A 111 -3.52 15.22 2.09
C MET A 111 -4.07 14.87 3.48
N GLU A 112 -5.39 14.88 3.65
CA GLU A 112 -6.04 14.49 4.92
C GLU A 112 -5.74 13.02 5.27
N ILE A 113 -5.81 12.13 4.29
CA ILE A 113 -5.51 10.71 4.43
C ILE A 113 -4.04 10.49 4.83
N HIS A 114 -3.10 11.12 4.11
CA HIS A 114 -1.69 11.02 4.45
C HIS A 114 -1.41 11.52 5.88
N LEU A 115 -1.93 12.68 6.27
CA LEU A 115 -1.76 13.24 7.62
C LEU A 115 -2.28 12.30 8.71
N LYS A 116 -3.41 11.64 8.48
CA LYS A 116 -3.99 10.68 9.43
C LYS A 116 -3.22 9.36 9.50
N SER A 117 -2.60 8.94 8.40
CA SER A 117 -1.82 7.71 8.34
C SER A 117 -0.40 7.82 8.92
N MET A 118 0.10 9.03 9.22
CA MET A 118 1.46 9.28 9.72
C MET A 118 1.78 8.67 11.10
N ASP A 119 0.77 8.33 11.90
CA ASP A 119 0.94 7.74 13.24
C ASP A 119 1.27 6.22 13.19
N HIS A 120 1.02 5.58 12.05
CA HIS A 120 1.37 4.17 11.85
C HIS A 120 2.84 4.05 11.44
N ARG A 121 3.63 3.37 12.28
CA ARG A 121 5.10 3.35 12.19
C ARG A 121 5.66 2.86 10.84
N PHE A 122 4.89 2.15 10.00
CA PHE A 122 5.41 1.48 8.79
C PHE A 122 4.45 1.35 7.58
N GLY A 123 3.29 2.03 7.53
CA GLY A 123 2.26 1.73 6.50
C GLY A 123 2.18 2.66 5.29
N SER A 124 2.45 3.96 5.45
CA SER A 124 2.23 4.98 4.42
C SER A 124 3.43 5.90 4.23
N ILE A 125 3.52 6.52 3.05
CA ILE A 125 4.57 7.51 2.75
C ILE A 125 4.51 8.65 3.77
N ARG A 126 5.65 8.90 4.42
CA ARG A 126 5.79 10.06 5.32
C ARG A 126 5.83 11.35 4.52
N ILE A 127 4.91 12.26 4.83
CA ILE A 127 4.96 13.64 4.37
C ILE A 127 5.83 14.44 5.33
N TYR A 128 6.90 15.07 4.81
CA TYR A 128 7.81 15.89 5.60
C TYR A 128 7.38 17.37 5.70
N GLY A 129 6.44 17.80 4.88
CA GLY A 129 5.89 19.14 4.90
C GLY A 129 4.96 19.40 3.71
N ILE A 130 4.02 20.33 3.88
CA ILE A 130 3.12 20.87 2.86
C ILE A 130 3.21 22.39 2.99
N THR A 131 3.16 23.13 1.89
CA THR A 131 3.12 24.61 1.90
C THR A 131 1.84 25.06 1.18
N LYS A 132 1.06 25.99 1.76
CA LYS A 132 -0.21 26.47 1.20
C LYS A 132 -0.65 27.84 1.77
N ASP A 133 -1.39 28.56 0.94
CA ASP A 133 -2.17 29.81 1.09
C ASP A 133 -3.19 29.82 2.27
N PRO A 134 -3.47 30.98 2.95
CA PRO A 134 -3.80 31.04 4.37
C PRO A 134 -5.30 31.09 4.77
N GLU A 135 -6.22 30.42 4.07
CA GLU A 135 -7.64 30.39 4.47
C GLU A 135 -8.23 28.98 4.60
N ILE A 136 -8.08 28.30 5.74
CA ILE A 136 -9.13 27.39 6.27
C ILE A 136 -8.73 26.74 7.61
N ASN A 137 -9.46 27.12 8.66
CA ASN A 137 -9.41 26.56 10.02
C ASN A 137 -10.32 25.32 10.12
N LYS A 138 -9.77 24.12 10.36
CA LYS A 138 -10.43 22.97 11.09
C LYS A 138 -9.53 21.72 11.22
N TYR A 139 -9.84 20.88 12.21
CA TYR A 139 -9.16 19.64 12.62
C TYR A 139 -10.12 18.43 12.60
N VAL A 140 -9.68 17.20 12.24
CA VAL A 140 -10.40 15.92 12.50
C VAL A 140 -9.49 14.70 12.68
N MET A 141 -9.73 13.98 13.80
CA MET A 141 -9.88 12.53 14.11
C MET A 141 -9.39 11.42 13.13
N THR A 142 -8.99 10.28 13.74
CA THR A 142 -8.64 8.98 13.14
C THR A 142 -9.69 8.48 12.13
N THR A 143 -9.27 8.07 10.92
CA THR A 143 -10.21 7.59 9.89
C THR A 143 -9.84 6.29 9.22
N ASP A 144 -10.91 5.60 8.88
CA ASP A 144 -11.01 4.39 8.12
C ASP A 144 -11.01 4.70 6.60
N ILE A 145 -10.05 4.17 5.84
CA ILE A 145 -9.73 4.61 4.46
C ILE A 145 -9.91 3.46 3.48
N VAL A 146 -10.44 3.78 2.29
CA VAL A 146 -10.51 2.88 1.12
C VAL A 146 -9.64 3.48 0.02
N HIS A 147 -8.69 2.72 -0.52
CA HIS A 147 -7.69 3.19 -1.48
C HIS A 147 -8.27 3.47 -2.87
N GLN A 148 -9.15 2.58 -3.35
CA GLN A 148 -9.83 2.62 -4.66
C GLN A 148 -8.98 2.32 -5.90
N ASP A 149 -7.66 2.46 -5.79
CA ASP A 149 -6.72 2.15 -6.88
C ASP A 149 -5.51 1.35 -6.37
N PHE A 150 -5.78 0.27 -5.62
CA PHE A 150 -4.70 -0.50 -5.00
C PHE A 150 -4.09 -1.49 -5.99
N HIS A 151 -2.87 -1.22 -6.44
CA HIS A 151 -2.14 -2.07 -7.39
C HIS A 151 -0.62 -1.92 -7.19
N PRO A 152 0.22 -2.79 -7.78
CA PRO A 152 1.67 -2.77 -7.57
C PRO A 152 2.33 -1.44 -7.92
N GLY A 153 1.86 -0.78 -8.98
CA GLY A 153 2.32 0.57 -9.35
C GLY A 153 2.14 1.65 -8.28
N ASN A 154 1.26 1.42 -7.29
CA ASN A 154 1.03 2.30 -6.14
C ASN A 154 1.70 1.81 -4.85
N ILE A 155 2.55 0.77 -4.93
CA ILE A 155 3.39 0.28 -3.83
C ILE A 155 4.84 0.70 -4.10
N LEU A 156 5.37 1.57 -3.25
CA LEU A 156 6.76 2.03 -3.36
C LEU A 156 7.66 1.27 -2.38
N SER A 157 8.85 0.90 -2.82
CA SER A 157 9.87 0.34 -1.94
C SER A 157 10.92 1.40 -1.59
N TYR A 158 11.16 1.61 -0.29
CA TYR A 158 12.33 2.35 0.18
C TYR A 158 13.42 1.32 0.52
N GLU A 159 14.44 1.23 -0.34
CA GLU A 159 15.56 0.29 -0.21
C GLU A 159 15.10 -1.19 -0.20
N TYR A 160 15.04 -1.82 -1.38
CA TYR A 160 14.63 -3.22 -1.59
C TYR A 160 15.24 -4.23 -0.61
N LYS A 161 16.47 -3.98 -0.14
CA LYS A 161 17.21 -4.87 0.77
C LYS A 161 16.54 -5.06 2.13
N TYR A 162 15.72 -4.11 2.57
CA TYR A 162 15.10 -4.12 3.91
C TYR A 162 13.60 -4.40 3.89
N GLY A 163 12.99 -4.59 2.72
CA GLY A 163 11.57 -4.96 2.61
C GLY A 163 10.59 -3.87 3.04
N ASN A 164 11.01 -2.60 3.10
CA ASN A 164 10.11 -1.51 3.46
C ASN A 164 9.25 -1.13 2.26
N LEU A 165 7.97 -1.49 2.31
CA LEU A 165 6.96 -1.18 1.29
C LEU A 165 6.01 -0.11 1.84
N TYR A 166 5.61 0.83 0.99
CA TYR A 166 4.72 1.93 1.32
C TYR A 166 3.61 2.05 0.28
N ILE A 167 2.37 2.16 0.76
CA ILE A 167 1.23 2.47 -0.09
C ILE A 167 1.27 3.97 -0.44
N SER A 168 0.97 4.28 -1.69
CA SER A 168 1.07 5.61 -2.28
C SER A 168 -0.12 5.92 -3.19
N ASP A 169 -0.24 7.18 -3.60
CA ASP A 169 -1.25 7.66 -4.55
C ASP A 169 -2.70 7.52 -4.08
N PHE A 170 -3.02 8.23 -2.99
CA PHE A 170 -4.36 8.26 -2.41
C PHE A 170 -5.32 9.23 -3.11
N GLY A 171 -5.02 9.64 -4.35
CA GLY A 171 -5.80 10.63 -5.11
C GLY A 171 -7.25 10.21 -5.36
N LEU A 172 -7.50 8.90 -5.44
CA LEU A 172 -8.84 8.31 -5.61
C LEU A 172 -9.44 7.77 -4.30
N SER A 173 -8.68 7.81 -3.20
CA SER A 173 -9.08 7.21 -1.94
C SER A 173 -10.28 7.92 -1.31
N LYS A 174 -11.00 7.26 -0.42
CA LYS A 174 -12.13 7.87 0.31
C LYS A 174 -12.11 7.50 1.78
N ILE A 175 -12.54 8.45 2.60
CA ILE A 175 -12.83 8.22 4.01
C ILE A 175 -14.19 7.52 4.11
N VAL A 176 -14.24 6.36 4.76
CA VAL A 176 -15.49 5.64 5.00
C VAL A 176 -16.44 6.51 5.84
N GLY A 177 -17.69 6.65 5.39
CA GLY A 177 -18.73 7.41 6.09
C GLY A 177 -18.85 8.89 5.71
N GLN A 178 -17.92 9.44 4.91
CA GLN A 178 -18.14 10.73 4.25
C GLN A 178 -18.82 10.49 2.90
N SER A 179 -20.16 10.49 2.88
CA SER A 179 -20.92 10.39 1.64
C SER A 179 -20.83 11.71 0.86
N LEU A 180 -19.98 11.78 -0.16
CA LEU A 180 -20.20 12.72 -1.25
C LEU A 180 -21.42 12.26 -2.07
N GLU A 181 -22.21 13.21 -2.56
CA GLU A 181 -23.48 12.96 -3.22
C GLU A 181 -23.40 11.82 -4.23
N LYS A 182 -24.43 10.97 -4.27
CA LYS A 182 -24.56 9.87 -5.23
C LYS A 182 -24.68 10.46 -6.64
N SER A 183 -23.56 10.76 -7.27
CA SER A 183 -23.54 11.09 -8.70
C SER A 183 -23.98 9.85 -9.47
N ASN A 184 -25.05 9.97 -10.25
CA ASN A 184 -25.66 8.87 -11.01
C ASN A 184 -24.74 8.24 -12.08
N ASN A 185 -23.56 8.83 -12.34
CA ASN A 185 -22.50 8.24 -13.15
C ASN A 185 -21.28 7.94 -12.27
N ARG A 186 -21.19 6.73 -11.72
CA ARG A 186 -19.99 6.27 -11.02
C ARG A 186 -18.95 5.83 -12.06
N ASN A 187 -18.08 6.76 -12.43
CA ASN A 187 -16.92 6.46 -13.25
C ASN A 187 -16.01 5.49 -12.47
N ILE A 188 -15.70 4.34 -13.04
CA ILE A 188 -14.78 3.36 -12.44
C ILE A 188 -13.37 3.70 -12.94
N PHE A 189 -12.45 3.96 -12.02
CA PHE A 189 -11.04 4.15 -12.32
C PHE A 189 -10.23 3.00 -11.72
N GLY A 190 -9.16 2.61 -12.39
CA GLY A 190 -8.18 1.68 -11.85
C GLY A 190 -7.53 0.79 -12.91
N VAL A 191 -6.80 -0.21 -12.43
CA VAL A 191 -6.13 -1.21 -13.26
C VAL A 191 -6.99 -2.48 -13.31
N LEU A 192 -7.59 -2.79 -14.47
CA LEU A 192 -8.67 -3.80 -14.62
C LEU A 192 -8.47 -5.11 -13.84
N PRO A 193 -7.32 -5.81 -13.94
CA PRO A 193 -7.10 -7.05 -13.18
C PRO A 193 -7.23 -6.96 -11.65
N TYR A 194 -7.00 -5.78 -11.06
CA TYR A 194 -7.00 -5.59 -9.60
C TYR A 194 -8.35 -5.06 -9.09
N ILE A 195 -9.28 -4.67 -9.98
CA ILE A 195 -10.57 -4.13 -9.58
C ILE A 195 -11.52 -5.27 -9.21
N ALA A 196 -12.10 -5.18 -8.03
CA ALA A 196 -13.04 -6.18 -7.53
C ALA A 196 -14.29 -6.32 -8.43
N PRO A 197 -14.83 -7.54 -8.61
CA PRO A 197 -15.91 -7.79 -9.56
C PRO A 197 -17.20 -7.02 -9.24
N GLU A 198 -17.49 -6.77 -7.97
CA GLU A 198 -18.64 -5.94 -7.58
C GLU A 198 -18.47 -4.48 -8.00
N VAL A 199 -17.24 -3.95 -7.94
CA VAL A 199 -16.93 -2.58 -8.37
C VAL A 199 -17.04 -2.49 -9.89
N LEU A 200 -16.56 -3.50 -10.64
CA LEU A 200 -16.74 -3.60 -12.09
C LEU A 200 -18.23 -3.57 -12.48
N CYS A 201 -19.09 -4.17 -11.66
CA CYS A 201 -20.55 -4.17 -11.86
C CYS A 201 -21.25 -2.88 -11.41
N GLY A 202 -20.50 -1.87 -10.94
CA GLY A 202 -21.02 -0.57 -10.53
C GLY A 202 -21.49 -0.50 -9.07
N GLU A 203 -21.22 -1.53 -8.26
CA GLU A 203 -21.44 -1.44 -6.81
C GLU A 203 -20.48 -0.44 -6.17
N GLU A 204 -20.74 -0.09 -4.91
CA GLU A 204 -19.91 0.86 -4.19
C GLU A 204 -18.54 0.27 -3.85
N TYR A 205 -17.50 1.09 -4.02
CA TYR A 205 -16.17 0.70 -3.58
C TYR A 205 -16.13 0.62 -2.06
N THR A 206 -15.71 -0.53 -1.52
CA THR A 206 -15.60 -0.78 -0.08
C THR A 206 -14.18 -1.27 0.24
N LYS A 207 -13.83 -1.38 1.54
CA LYS A 207 -12.56 -2.00 1.94
C LYS A 207 -12.37 -3.39 1.39
N ALA A 208 -13.46 -4.16 1.26
CA ALA A 208 -13.40 -5.51 0.72
C ALA A 208 -12.90 -5.51 -0.73
N ALA A 209 -13.08 -4.43 -1.49
CA ALA A 209 -12.51 -4.30 -2.82
C ALA A 209 -10.99 -4.04 -2.80
N ASP A 210 -10.47 -3.34 -1.79
CA ASP A 210 -9.01 -3.26 -1.57
C ASP A 210 -8.44 -4.61 -1.12
N ILE A 211 -9.20 -5.41 -0.37
CA ILE A 211 -8.80 -6.79 -0.03
C ILE A 211 -8.74 -7.68 -1.28
N TYR A 212 -9.69 -7.55 -2.21
CA TYR A 212 -9.60 -8.22 -3.50
C TYR A 212 -8.32 -7.83 -4.24
N SER A 213 -8.05 -6.54 -4.31
CA SER A 213 -6.84 -5.98 -4.93
C SER A 213 -5.57 -6.56 -4.30
N PHE A 214 -5.52 -6.65 -2.96
CA PHE A 214 -4.44 -7.29 -2.21
C PHE A 214 -4.25 -8.76 -2.61
N GLY A 215 -5.35 -9.51 -2.80
CA GLY A 215 -5.29 -10.90 -3.26
C GLY A 215 -4.62 -11.04 -4.63
N ILE A 216 -4.95 -10.16 -5.58
CA ILE A 216 -4.31 -10.13 -6.90
C ILE A 216 -2.83 -9.72 -6.80
N ILE A 217 -2.49 -8.74 -5.96
CA ILE A 217 -1.10 -8.34 -5.70
C ILE A 217 -0.29 -9.50 -5.10
N ALA A 218 -0.86 -10.20 -4.12
CA ALA A 218 -0.22 -11.37 -3.49
C ALA A 218 0.01 -12.49 -4.52
N TYR A 219 -0.93 -12.73 -5.43
CA TYR A 219 -0.73 -13.64 -6.56
C TYR A 219 0.48 -13.23 -7.42
N GLU A 220 0.56 -11.96 -7.81
CA GLU A 220 1.66 -11.46 -8.64
C GLU A 220 3.01 -11.55 -7.92
N LEU A 221 3.07 -11.23 -6.62
CA LEU A 221 4.28 -11.36 -5.81
C LEU A 221 4.77 -12.81 -5.73
N ILE A 222 3.86 -13.76 -5.60
CA ILE A 222 4.19 -15.18 -5.45
C ILE A 222 4.61 -15.81 -6.78
N THR A 223 3.95 -15.42 -7.87
CA THR A 223 4.16 -16.06 -9.17
C THR A 223 5.19 -15.34 -10.04
N GLY A 224 5.39 -14.03 -9.81
CA GLY A 224 6.16 -13.15 -10.67
C GLY A 224 5.46 -12.80 -12.00
N PHE A 225 4.22 -13.24 -12.19
CA PHE A 225 3.45 -12.96 -13.40
C PHE A 225 2.38 -11.92 -13.11
N ALA A 226 2.33 -10.88 -13.95
CA ALA A 226 1.23 -9.94 -13.92
C ALA A 226 -0.09 -10.69 -14.21
N PRO A 227 -1.19 -10.39 -13.50
CA PRO A 227 -2.45 -11.07 -13.68
C PRO A 227 -2.96 -10.86 -15.12
N TYR A 228 -3.37 -11.95 -15.78
CA TYR A 228 -3.93 -11.94 -17.13
C TYR A 228 -3.01 -11.33 -18.21
N TYR A 229 -1.69 -11.47 -18.06
CA TYR A 229 -0.69 -10.85 -18.95
C TYR A 229 -0.83 -11.23 -20.43
N ASP A 230 -1.42 -12.38 -20.73
CA ASP A 230 -1.49 -12.98 -22.06
C ASP A 230 -2.78 -12.65 -22.81
N VAL A 231 -3.67 -11.83 -22.25
CA VAL A 231 -4.97 -11.48 -22.86
C VAL A 231 -5.21 -9.96 -22.91
N PRO A 232 -6.09 -9.47 -23.81
CA PRO A 232 -6.53 -8.07 -23.80
C PRO A 232 -7.20 -7.67 -22.48
N HIS A 233 -6.92 -6.45 -22.00
CA HIS A 233 -7.61 -5.88 -20.85
C HIS A 233 -8.84 -5.11 -21.30
N ASP A 234 -9.89 -5.81 -21.72
CA ASP A 234 -11.09 -5.22 -22.31
C ASP A 234 -12.38 -5.57 -21.52
N LYS A 235 -13.53 -5.30 -22.13
CA LYS A 235 -14.84 -5.61 -21.54
C LYS A 235 -15.06 -7.12 -21.39
N ASP A 236 -14.45 -7.94 -22.24
CA ASP A 236 -14.62 -9.38 -22.21
C ASP A 236 -13.82 -9.99 -21.04
N LEU A 237 -12.61 -9.49 -20.77
CA LEU A 237 -11.90 -9.84 -19.54
C LEU A 237 -12.68 -9.40 -18.30
N ALA A 238 -13.22 -8.17 -18.29
CA ALA A 238 -14.05 -7.69 -17.18
C ALA A 238 -15.26 -8.61 -16.93
N ARG A 239 -15.95 -9.04 -18.00
CA ARG A 239 -17.06 -10.01 -17.89
C ARG A 239 -16.59 -11.34 -17.30
N GLN A 240 -15.47 -11.88 -17.78
CA GLN A 240 -14.93 -13.14 -17.28
C GLN A 240 -14.57 -13.06 -15.79
N ILE A 241 -13.98 -11.94 -15.34
CA ILE A 241 -13.67 -11.69 -13.92
C ILE A 241 -14.96 -11.71 -13.08
N CYS A 242 -16.02 -11.03 -13.54
CA CYS A 242 -17.33 -11.05 -12.88
C CYS A 242 -17.95 -12.47 -12.88
N ASP A 243 -17.74 -13.25 -13.95
CA ASP A 243 -18.21 -14.63 -14.07
C ASP A 243 -17.36 -15.65 -13.28
N GLY A 244 -16.32 -15.20 -12.57
CA GLY A 244 -15.55 -16.03 -11.63
C GLY A 244 -14.13 -16.37 -12.07
N LEU A 245 -13.66 -15.85 -13.21
CA LEU A 245 -12.28 -16.03 -13.64
C LEU A 245 -11.31 -15.46 -12.61
N ARG A 246 -10.30 -16.24 -12.21
CA ARG A 246 -9.18 -15.82 -11.36
C ARG A 246 -7.85 -16.25 -11.99
N PRO A 247 -6.74 -15.57 -11.70
CA PRO A 247 -5.43 -16.03 -12.12
C PRO A 247 -5.11 -17.43 -11.57
N LYS A 248 -4.37 -18.25 -12.34
CA LYS A 248 -4.07 -19.62 -11.94
C LYS A 248 -2.88 -19.67 -10.98
N ILE A 249 -3.12 -20.05 -9.72
CA ILE A 249 -2.06 -20.24 -8.72
C ILE A 249 -1.27 -21.53 -9.06
N PRO A 250 0.07 -21.49 -9.14
CA PRO A 250 0.89 -22.69 -9.32
C PRO A 250 0.63 -23.69 -8.19
N PHE A 251 0.45 -24.97 -8.54
CA PHE A 251 0.05 -26.00 -7.58
C PHE A 251 1.04 -26.22 -6.42
N HIS A 252 2.32 -25.88 -6.65
CA HIS A 252 3.40 -25.98 -5.68
C HIS A 252 3.48 -24.78 -4.73
N THR A 253 2.65 -23.75 -4.93
CA THR A 253 2.53 -22.63 -4.00
C THR A 253 2.12 -23.15 -2.61
N PRO A 254 2.70 -22.66 -1.51
CA PRO A 254 2.28 -23.01 -0.16
C PRO A 254 0.75 -22.89 -0.02
N LYS A 255 0.10 -23.93 0.51
CA LYS A 255 -1.36 -24.01 0.68
C LYS A 255 -1.87 -22.94 1.65
N LEU A 256 -1.11 -22.59 2.68
CA LEU A 256 -1.43 -21.48 3.58
C LEU A 256 -1.52 -20.14 2.82
N ILE A 257 -0.58 -19.88 1.91
CA ILE A 257 -0.57 -18.67 1.08
C ILE A 257 -1.65 -18.73 0.00
N THR A 258 -1.84 -19.90 -0.63
CA THR A 258 -2.92 -20.14 -1.60
C THR A 258 -4.29 -19.82 -0.99
N ARG A 259 -4.54 -20.28 0.24
CA ARG A 259 -5.76 -20.02 1.00
C ARG A 259 -5.97 -18.52 1.25
N ILE A 260 -4.92 -17.77 1.60
CA ILE A 260 -5.00 -16.32 1.79
C ILE A 260 -5.42 -15.64 0.49
N ILE A 261 -4.72 -15.90 -0.63
CA ILE A 261 -5.05 -15.35 -1.94
C ILE A 261 -6.50 -15.65 -2.31
N MET A 262 -6.92 -16.91 -2.12
CA MET A 262 -8.27 -17.35 -2.46
C MET A 262 -9.37 -16.66 -1.65
N ARG A 263 -9.17 -16.49 -0.34
CA ARG A 263 -10.11 -15.76 0.51
C ARG A 263 -10.20 -14.28 0.14
N CYS A 264 -9.08 -13.67 -0.27
CA CYS A 264 -9.04 -12.26 -0.65
C CYS A 264 -9.83 -11.98 -1.93
N TRP A 265 -9.77 -12.86 -2.93
CA TRP A 265 -10.40 -12.62 -4.24
C TRP A 265 -11.79 -13.27 -4.41
N ASP A 266 -12.45 -13.68 -3.31
CA ASP A 266 -13.82 -14.24 -3.35
C ASP A 266 -14.78 -13.22 -4.00
N ALA A 267 -15.64 -13.68 -4.91
CA ALA A 267 -16.63 -12.83 -5.55
C ALA A 267 -17.63 -12.21 -4.56
N ARG A 268 -17.87 -12.86 -3.42
CA ARG A 268 -18.70 -12.33 -2.34
C ARG A 268 -17.83 -11.46 -1.44
N ASN A 269 -17.98 -10.14 -1.56
CA ASN A 269 -17.21 -9.17 -0.77
C ASN A 269 -17.30 -9.41 0.75
N THR A 270 -18.42 -9.90 1.27
CA THR A 270 -18.62 -10.23 2.70
C THR A 270 -17.87 -11.46 3.19
N HIS A 271 -17.35 -12.30 2.29
CA HIS A 271 -16.58 -13.50 2.66
C HIS A 271 -15.07 -13.23 2.65
N ARG A 272 -14.65 -12.05 2.19
CA ARG A 272 -13.26 -11.63 2.21
C ARG A 272 -12.83 -11.28 3.64
N PRO A 273 -11.59 -11.60 4.04
CA PRO A 273 -11.06 -11.21 5.34
C PRO A 273 -10.90 -9.69 5.41
N THR A 274 -10.76 -9.17 6.61
CA THR A 274 -10.31 -7.80 6.87
C THR A 274 -8.78 -7.72 6.84
N PHE A 275 -8.23 -6.51 6.67
CA PHE A 275 -6.78 -6.31 6.77
C PHE A 275 -6.24 -6.65 8.16
N GLU A 276 -7.03 -6.44 9.22
CA GLU A 276 -6.66 -6.85 10.59
C GLU A 276 -6.48 -8.37 10.68
N GLU A 277 -7.44 -9.15 10.19
CA GLU A 277 -7.35 -10.62 10.17
C GLU A 277 -6.18 -11.10 9.31
N LEU A 278 -5.91 -10.44 8.18
CA LEU A 278 -4.76 -10.75 7.32
C LEU A 278 -3.43 -10.42 8.01
N ASP A 279 -3.33 -9.28 8.68
CA ASP A 279 -2.13 -8.87 9.42
C ASP A 279 -1.83 -9.84 10.56
N GLU A 280 -2.84 -10.24 11.33
CA GLU A 280 -2.69 -11.24 12.39
C GLU A 280 -2.20 -12.59 11.83
N GLU A 281 -2.82 -13.08 10.75
CA GLU A 281 -2.48 -14.38 10.13
C GLU A 281 -1.07 -14.35 9.49
N LEU A 282 -0.74 -13.31 8.72
CA LEU A 282 0.56 -13.16 8.07
C LEU A 282 1.68 -12.88 9.07
N SER A 283 1.41 -12.09 10.12
CA SER A 283 2.37 -11.84 11.20
C SER A 283 2.68 -13.11 11.97
N LYS A 284 1.69 -13.99 12.15
CA LYS A 284 1.92 -15.33 12.70
C LYS A 284 2.83 -16.15 11.79
N TYR A 285 2.55 -16.22 10.48
CA TYR A 285 3.40 -16.97 9.55
C TYR A 285 4.82 -16.43 9.48
N HIS A 286 4.98 -15.11 9.47
CA HIS A 286 6.28 -14.44 9.51
C HIS A 286 7.04 -14.78 10.80
N ARG A 287 6.36 -14.76 11.96
CA ARG A 287 6.94 -15.13 13.24
C ARG A 287 7.35 -16.59 13.28
N ASP A 288 6.47 -17.49 12.84
CA ASP A 288 6.75 -18.93 12.76
C ASP A 288 8.00 -19.16 11.89
N TYR A 289 8.10 -18.50 10.73
CA TYR A 289 9.26 -18.57 9.84
C TYR A 289 10.54 -17.99 10.50
N TRP A 290 10.45 -16.87 11.22
CA TRP A 290 11.61 -16.15 11.76
C TRP A 290 12.14 -16.69 13.10
N GLU A 291 11.27 -17.09 14.03
CA GLU A 291 11.63 -17.52 15.40
C GLU A 291 12.36 -18.87 15.46
N ASN A 292 12.46 -19.58 14.34
CA ASN A 292 12.95 -20.95 14.31
C ASN A 292 14.43 -21.15 13.95
N ASN A 293 15.25 -20.10 13.75
CA ASN A 293 16.67 -20.28 13.36
C ASN A 293 16.86 -21.28 12.18
N TYR A 294 15.89 -21.36 11.26
CA TYR A 294 15.84 -22.34 10.16
C TYR A 294 15.70 -23.83 10.57
N GLN A 295 15.28 -24.13 11.80
CA GLN A 295 14.94 -25.50 12.23
C GLN A 295 13.44 -25.80 12.01
N ASN A 296 13.17 -26.88 11.29
CA ASN A 296 12.10 -27.00 10.31
C ASN A 296 10.87 -27.78 10.84
N TYR A 297 10.06 -27.17 11.71
CA TYR A 297 8.90 -27.87 12.30
C TYR A 297 7.53 -27.19 12.10
N ASN A 298 7.48 -25.89 11.79
CA ASN A 298 6.18 -25.27 11.54
C ASN A 298 5.72 -25.51 10.09
N GLU A 299 4.40 -25.48 9.93
CA GLU A 299 3.77 -25.85 8.68
C GLU A 299 4.16 -24.93 7.50
N ILE A 300 4.26 -23.62 7.74
CA ILE A 300 4.58 -22.65 6.68
C ILE A 300 5.99 -22.88 6.12
N THR A 301 6.97 -23.16 6.99
CA THR A 301 8.36 -23.44 6.57
C THR A 301 8.44 -24.72 5.74
N ILE A 302 7.76 -25.79 6.19
CA ILE A 302 7.71 -27.06 5.44
C ILE A 302 7.08 -26.86 4.05
N GLN A 303 6.03 -26.05 3.94
CA GLN A 303 5.39 -25.79 2.66
C GLN A 303 6.26 -24.92 1.74
N ILE A 304 6.95 -23.91 2.28
CA ILE A 304 7.91 -23.08 1.53
C ILE A 304 9.07 -23.93 1.01
N ASP A 305 9.69 -24.77 1.84
CA ASP A 305 10.80 -25.64 1.43
C ASP A 305 10.39 -26.60 0.30
N LYS A 306 9.18 -27.15 0.37
CA LYS A 306 8.63 -28.00 -0.71
C LYS A 306 8.44 -27.21 -2.01
N ALA A 307 7.92 -25.98 -1.92
CA ALA A 307 7.72 -25.11 -3.07
C ALA A 307 9.06 -24.73 -3.73
N GLU A 308 10.07 -24.35 -2.93
CA GLU A 308 11.39 -23.99 -3.43
C GLU A 308 12.12 -25.18 -4.07
N ASN A 309 12.08 -26.36 -3.43
CA ASN A 309 12.68 -27.56 -3.99
C ASN A 309 12.02 -27.93 -5.33
N PHE A 310 10.69 -27.81 -5.43
CA PHE A 310 10.00 -28.03 -6.70
C PHE A 310 10.44 -27.03 -7.78
N SER A 311 10.50 -25.74 -7.44
CA SER A 311 10.91 -24.68 -8.37
C SER A 311 12.34 -24.89 -8.91
N LYS A 312 13.29 -25.28 -8.06
CA LYS A 312 14.68 -25.62 -8.45
C LYS A 312 14.77 -26.76 -9.46
N HIS A 313 13.82 -27.70 -9.44
CA HIS A 313 13.78 -28.79 -10.42
C HIS A 313 13.10 -28.39 -11.74
N LEU A 314 12.31 -27.31 -11.76
CA LEU A 314 11.57 -26.83 -12.93
C LEU A 314 12.41 -25.92 -13.85
N THR A 315 13.38 -25.19 -13.30
CA THR A 315 14.27 -24.26 -14.05
C THR A 315 15.17 -24.91 -15.10
N ASN A 316 15.19 -26.24 -15.18
CA ASN A 316 15.86 -27.01 -16.24
C ASN A 316 15.00 -27.16 -17.52
N SER A 317 13.81 -26.57 -17.58
CA SER A 317 12.88 -26.60 -18.72
C SER A 317 12.84 -25.26 -19.46
N THR A 318 12.66 -25.27 -20.79
CA THR A 318 12.52 -24.11 -21.69
C THR A 318 11.19 -23.33 -21.50
N ALA A 319 10.59 -23.38 -20.31
CA ALA A 319 9.30 -22.78 -20.02
C ALA A 319 9.39 -21.25 -19.85
N ILE A 320 8.25 -20.58 -20.09
CA ILE A 320 8.02 -19.17 -19.81
C ILE A 320 8.31 -18.92 -18.32
N ASN A 321 9.07 -17.86 -18.01
CA ASN A 321 9.41 -17.47 -16.65
C ASN A 321 9.14 -15.96 -16.41
N PRO A 322 9.10 -15.51 -15.14
CA PRO A 322 8.83 -14.11 -14.80
C PRO A 322 9.75 -13.06 -15.44
N TYR A 323 10.93 -13.46 -15.92
CA TYR A 323 11.92 -12.55 -16.49
C TYR A 323 11.83 -12.40 -18.02
N ASN A 324 11.05 -13.27 -18.70
CA ASN A 324 11.05 -13.34 -20.16
C ASN A 324 9.67 -13.48 -20.81
N TYR A 325 8.58 -13.41 -20.03
CA TYR A 325 7.23 -13.44 -20.59
C TYR A 325 6.90 -12.13 -21.29
N GLN A 326 6.10 -12.22 -22.36
CA GLN A 326 5.61 -11.06 -23.10
C GLN A 326 4.15 -10.83 -22.75
N THR A 327 3.80 -9.57 -22.49
CA THR A 327 2.42 -9.17 -22.30
C THR A 327 1.71 -9.04 -23.64
N HIS A 328 0.42 -9.33 -23.67
CA HIS A 328 -0.44 -8.99 -24.79
C HIS A 328 -0.37 -7.47 -25.03
N PRO A 329 -0.31 -6.99 -26.29
CA PRO A 329 -0.19 -5.56 -26.59
C PRO A 329 -1.36 -4.72 -26.08
N GLU A 330 -2.52 -5.34 -25.85
CA GLU A 330 -3.72 -4.71 -25.28
C GLU A 330 -3.89 -4.97 -23.76
N ALA A 331 -2.88 -5.57 -23.11
CA ALA A 331 -2.83 -5.65 -21.66
C ALA A 331 -2.33 -4.31 -21.09
N ILE A 332 -3.16 -3.67 -20.26
CA ILE A 332 -2.92 -2.34 -19.72
C ILE A 332 -2.85 -2.40 -18.18
N TYR A 333 -1.67 -2.09 -17.64
CA TYR A 333 -1.35 -2.11 -16.21
C TYR A 333 -1.23 -0.71 -15.59
N THR A 334 -1.79 0.29 -16.27
CA THR A 334 -1.88 1.67 -15.77
C THR A 334 -3.33 2.04 -15.50
N SER A 335 -3.55 2.81 -14.44
CA SER A 335 -4.88 3.22 -14.01
C SER A 335 -5.56 4.07 -15.10
N ARG A 336 -6.81 3.76 -15.41
CA ARG A 336 -7.60 4.46 -16.44
C ARG A 336 -9.09 4.40 -16.13
N LEU A 337 -9.85 5.26 -16.80
CA LEU A 337 -11.31 5.19 -16.80
C LEU A 337 -11.77 3.91 -17.50
N LEU A 338 -12.58 3.11 -16.82
CA LEU A 338 -13.24 1.91 -17.34
C LEU A 338 -14.74 2.18 -17.44
N ASN A 339 -15.28 2.01 -18.64
CA ASN A 339 -16.71 2.23 -18.91
C ASN A 339 -17.33 0.94 -19.46
N TYR A 340 -17.61 0.01 -18.57
CA TYR A 340 -18.21 -1.28 -18.90
C TYR A 340 -19.62 -1.36 -18.30
N SER A 341 -20.63 -1.32 -19.16
CA SER A 341 -22.03 -1.48 -18.76
C SER A 341 -22.55 -2.90 -19.02
N GLY A 342 -23.47 -3.37 -18.17
CA GLY A 342 -24.16 -4.65 -18.35
C GLY A 342 -23.28 -5.87 -18.10
N LEU A 343 -22.36 -5.79 -17.13
CA LEU A 343 -21.61 -6.95 -16.65
C LEU A 343 -22.49 -7.87 -15.78
N PRO A 344 -22.25 -9.20 -15.78
CA PRO A 344 -23.04 -10.15 -15.02
C PRO A 344 -22.82 -9.96 -13.51
N LYS A 345 -23.78 -10.43 -12.70
CA LYS A 345 -23.63 -10.41 -11.25
C LYS A 345 -22.40 -11.25 -10.83
N PRO A 346 -21.51 -10.73 -9.97
CA PRO A 346 -20.33 -11.46 -9.53
C PRO A 346 -20.66 -12.84 -8.96
N LYS A 347 -19.90 -13.85 -9.38
CA LYS A 347 -19.93 -15.21 -8.83
C LYS A 347 -18.52 -15.80 -8.81
N ASN A 348 -18.34 -16.85 -8.01
CA ASN A 348 -17.13 -17.67 -8.06
C ASN A 348 -17.28 -18.75 -9.15
N ASP A 349 -16.14 -19.27 -9.62
CA ASP A 349 -16.11 -20.50 -10.42
C ASP A 349 -16.77 -21.67 -9.67
N GLU A 350 -17.33 -22.63 -10.40
CA GLU A 350 -18.04 -23.79 -9.83
C GLU A 350 -17.17 -24.61 -8.86
N ASN A 351 -15.85 -24.66 -9.07
CA ASN A 351 -14.93 -25.44 -8.24
C ASN A 351 -14.34 -24.65 -7.07
N PHE A 352 -14.59 -23.34 -6.98
CA PHE A 352 -13.92 -22.45 -6.02
C PHE A 352 -14.03 -22.93 -4.58
N GLU A 353 -15.24 -23.30 -4.14
CA GLU A 353 -15.49 -23.75 -2.76
C GLU A 353 -14.76 -25.05 -2.45
N LYS A 354 -14.74 -25.98 -3.41
CA LYS A 354 -14.07 -27.26 -3.28
C LYS A 354 -12.55 -27.07 -3.18
N GLU A 355 -11.98 -26.25 -4.06
CA GLU A 355 -10.55 -25.93 -4.03
C GLU A 355 -10.16 -25.24 -2.71
N LEU A 356 -10.98 -24.30 -2.23
CA LEU A 356 -10.74 -23.61 -0.96
C LEU A 356 -10.83 -24.59 0.23
N GLU A 357 -11.78 -25.51 0.24
CA GLU A 357 -11.89 -26.54 1.28
C GLU A 357 -10.69 -27.51 1.26
N GLU A 358 -10.23 -27.91 0.08
CA GLU A 358 -9.05 -28.78 -0.08
C GLU A 358 -7.78 -28.13 0.48
N THR A 359 -7.58 -26.82 0.24
CA THR A 359 -6.46 -26.09 0.87
C THR A 359 -6.55 -26.10 2.40
N THR A 360 -7.77 -25.98 2.94
CA THR A 360 -8.05 -25.98 4.39
C THR A 360 -7.75 -27.33 5.05
N LYS A 361 -8.22 -28.43 4.43
CA LYS A 361 -8.01 -29.79 4.95
C LYS A 361 -6.54 -30.17 4.94
N SER A 362 -5.83 -29.84 3.85
CA SER A 362 -4.39 -30.05 3.74
C SER A 362 -3.64 -29.34 4.87
N THR A 363 -4.08 -28.15 5.28
CA THR A 363 -3.43 -27.42 6.35
C THR A 363 -3.64 -28.06 7.73
N SER A 364 -4.87 -28.48 8.03
CA SER A 364 -5.17 -29.15 9.31
C SER A 364 -4.45 -30.50 9.50
N ALA A 365 -4.17 -31.23 8.42
CA ALA A 365 -3.46 -32.51 8.50
C ALA A 365 -1.97 -32.33 8.80
N LEU A 366 -1.34 -31.29 8.24
CA LEU A 366 0.08 -30.99 8.48
C LEU A 366 0.31 -30.43 9.88
N SER A 367 -0.62 -29.62 10.41
CA SER A 367 -0.55 -29.12 11.79
C SER A 367 -0.62 -30.26 12.83
N VAL A 368 -1.41 -31.31 12.56
CA VAL A 368 -1.49 -32.49 13.45
C VAL A 368 -0.17 -33.27 13.44
N ILE A 369 0.47 -33.44 12.28
CA ILE A 369 1.76 -34.13 12.16
C ILE A 369 2.89 -33.33 12.84
N ALA A 370 2.89 -32.00 12.70
CA ALA A 370 3.87 -31.13 13.35
C ALA A 370 3.75 -31.08 14.89
N SER A 371 2.57 -31.42 15.43
CA SER A 371 2.29 -31.45 16.88
C SER A 371 2.51 -32.82 17.55
N GLY A 372 2.93 -33.85 16.81
CA GLY A 372 3.19 -35.18 17.35
C GLY A 372 4.42 -35.20 18.28
N PRO A 373 4.43 -36.04 19.33
CA PRO A 373 5.57 -36.11 20.24
C PRO A 373 6.82 -36.57 19.49
N ILE A 374 7.89 -35.78 19.59
CA ILE A 374 9.24 -36.18 19.19
C ILE A 374 9.61 -37.36 20.08
N ASN A 375 9.49 -38.58 19.57
CA ASN A 375 10.08 -39.75 20.20
C ASN A 375 11.62 -39.58 20.13
N MET A 376 12.19 -38.98 21.16
CA MET A 376 13.61 -39.13 21.47
C MET A 376 13.80 -40.56 21.98
N CYS A 377 14.05 -41.49 21.06
CA CYS A 377 14.70 -42.74 21.42
C CYS A 377 16.19 -42.45 21.63
N THR A 378 16.62 -42.57 22.88
CA THR A 378 18.01 -42.64 23.35
C THR A 378 18.76 -43.82 22.80
#